data_AF-A0A7W4NGA4-F1
#
_entry.id   AF-A0A7W4NGA4-F1
#
_cell.length_a   1.000
_cell.length_b   1.000
_cell.length_c   1.000
_cell.angle_alpha   90.00
_cell.angle_beta   90.00
_cell.angle_gamma   90.00
#
_symmetry.space_group_name_H-M   'P 1'
#
loop_
_entity.id
_entity.type
_entity.pdbx_description
1 polymer ?
#
loop_
_entity_poly.entity_id
_entity_poly.type
_entity_poly.pdbx_seq_one_letter_code
_entity_poly.pdbx_strand_id
1 'polypeptide(L)'
;MSSVTASRLAELRRAQSKRAGRRISAQEVADAVGVSRSTLSGYEGGHDEPGRATLVALATYYNVSADYLTGLDSAVVEDTQNVAHNEEEIALLGIWRRLNEEQRRSWMLLLRSMIQFDAA
;
A
#
# COMPACT_ATOMS: atom_id res chain seq x y z
N MET A 1 -2.49 14.65 20.06
CA MET A 1 -1.70 13.61 19.37
C MET A 1 -2.32 13.43 18.00
N SER A 2 -1.58 13.65 16.91
CA SER A 2 -2.10 13.43 15.55
C SER A 2 -2.20 11.93 15.30
N SER A 3 -3.39 11.43 14.97
CA SER A 3 -3.60 10.04 14.53
C SER A 3 -2.74 9.75 13.28
N VAL A 4 -2.25 8.51 13.13
CA VAL A 4 -1.48 8.10 11.92
C VAL A 4 -2.28 8.39 10.65
N THR A 5 -3.58 8.16 10.70
CA THR A 5 -4.54 8.48 9.63
C THR A 5 -4.52 9.95 9.24
N ALA A 6 -4.55 10.85 10.23
CA ALA A 6 -4.54 12.30 10.01
C ALA A 6 -3.27 12.75 9.29
N SER A 7 -2.12 12.29 9.79
CA SER A 7 -0.81 12.60 9.21
C SER A 7 -0.70 12.11 7.76
N ARG A 8 -1.11 10.86 7.48
CA ARG A 8 -1.05 10.27 6.14
C ARG A 8 -2.00 10.96 5.15
N LEU A 9 -3.21 11.33 5.56
CA LEU A 9 -4.13 12.10 4.71
C LEU A 9 -3.55 13.45 4.30
N ALA A 10 -2.98 14.20 5.26
CA ALA A 10 -2.35 15.48 4.99
C ALA A 10 -1.13 15.35 4.06
N GLU A 11 -0.32 14.31 4.23
CA GLU A 11 0.82 13.99 3.36
C GLU A 11 0.39 13.63 1.94
N LEU A 12 -0.63 12.79 1.78
CA LEU A 12 -1.15 12.38 0.48
C LEU A 12 -1.68 13.58 -0.31
N ARG A 13 -2.44 14.49 0.34
CA ARG A 13 -2.91 15.71 -0.34
C ARG A 13 -1.77 16.62 -0.78
N ARG A 14 -0.71 16.73 0.03
CA ARG A 14 0.51 17.48 -0.33
C ARG A 14 1.26 16.81 -1.49
N ALA A 15 1.40 15.49 -1.47
CA ALA A 15 2.05 14.74 -2.55
C ALA A 15 1.28 14.86 -3.87
N GLN A 16 -0.05 14.76 -3.83
CA GLN A 16 -0.90 14.97 -5.00
C GLN A 16 -0.78 16.40 -5.54
N SER A 17 -0.68 17.41 -4.66
CA SER A 17 -0.43 18.80 -5.07
C SER A 17 0.90 18.95 -5.82
N LYS A 18 1.97 18.32 -5.34
CA LYS A 18 3.27 18.32 -6.03
C LYS A 18 3.17 17.68 -7.41
N ARG A 19 2.52 16.52 -7.51
CA ARG A 19 2.32 15.80 -8.79
C ARG A 19 1.48 16.60 -9.79
N ALA A 20 0.45 17.30 -9.31
CA ALA A 20 -0.43 18.11 -10.14
C ALA A 20 0.16 19.47 -10.54
N GLY A 21 1.30 19.88 -9.98
CA GLY A 21 1.87 21.21 -10.20
C GLY A 21 1.01 22.36 -9.66
N ARG A 22 -0.01 22.06 -8.85
CA ARG A 22 -0.95 23.04 -8.27
C ARG A 22 -1.40 22.60 -6.88
N ARG A 23 -1.85 23.54 -6.07
CA ARG A 23 -2.42 23.24 -4.76
C ARG A 23 -3.73 22.45 -4.94
N ILE A 24 -3.79 21.26 -4.36
CA ILE A 24 -5.03 20.52 -4.14
C ILE A 24 -5.63 21.01 -2.83
N SER A 25 -6.85 21.54 -2.92
CA SER A 25 -7.58 22.06 -1.78
C SER A 25 -8.29 20.94 -1.02
N ALA A 26 -8.54 21.17 0.27
CA ALA A 26 -9.37 20.26 1.05
C ALA A 26 -10.82 20.18 0.51
N GLN A 27 -11.31 21.25 -0.14
CA GLN A 27 -12.64 21.24 -0.74
C GLN A 27 -12.71 20.22 -1.88
N GLU A 28 -11.74 20.25 -2.80
CA GLU A 28 -11.70 19.33 -3.96
C GLU A 28 -11.71 17.86 -3.54
N VAL A 29 -10.92 17.52 -2.51
CA VAL A 29 -10.88 16.15 -1.99
C VAL A 29 -12.20 15.80 -1.28
N ALA A 30 -12.74 16.74 -0.50
CA ALA A 30 -13.99 16.53 0.23
C ALA A 30 -15.16 16.27 -0.74
N ASP A 31 -15.25 17.05 -1.82
CA ASP A 31 -16.23 16.88 -2.88
C ASP A 31 -16.09 15.51 -3.57
N ALA A 32 -14.84 15.09 -3.84
CA ALA A 32 -14.56 13.80 -4.48
C ALA A 32 -14.93 12.59 -3.61
N VAL A 33 -14.85 12.70 -2.29
CA VAL A 33 -15.16 11.60 -1.34
C VAL A 33 -16.52 11.74 -0.66
N GLY A 34 -17.31 12.75 -1.03
CA GLY A 34 -18.69 12.93 -0.55
C GLY A 34 -18.81 13.40 0.90
N VAL A 35 -17.87 14.23 1.38
CA VAL A 35 -17.91 14.81 2.73
C VAL A 35 -17.81 16.33 2.68
N SER A 36 -18.06 16.99 3.81
CA SER A 36 -17.85 18.44 3.90
C SER A 36 -16.36 18.79 4.04
N ARG A 37 -15.96 19.99 3.62
CA ARG A 37 -14.58 20.48 3.78
C ARG A 37 -14.14 20.55 5.24
N SER A 38 -15.03 20.93 6.16
CA SER A 38 -14.72 20.95 7.60
C SER A 38 -14.47 19.54 8.11
N THR A 39 -15.28 18.57 7.68
CA THR A 39 -15.10 17.15 8.00
C THR A 39 -13.74 16.63 7.54
N LEU A 40 -13.35 16.89 6.28
CA LEU A 40 -12.02 16.48 5.80
C LEU A 40 -10.89 17.18 6.58
N SER A 41 -11.06 18.47 6.90
CA SER A 41 -10.07 19.21 7.69
C SER A 41 -9.96 18.68 9.12
N GLY A 42 -11.07 18.21 9.70
CA GLY A 42 -11.10 17.51 10.99
C GLY A 42 -10.31 16.20 10.94
N TYR A 43 -10.44 15.43 9.86
CA TYR A 43 -9.66 14.21 9.64
C TYR A 43 -8.17 14.50 9.50
N GLU A 44 -7.78 15.44 8.64
CA GLU A 44 -6.36 15.81 8.45
C GLU A 44 -5.74 16.45 9.71
N GLY A 45 -6.56 17.10 10.55
CA GLY A 45 -6.14 17.66 11.83
C GLY A 45 -6.12 16.66 12.99
N GLY A 46 -6.67 15.45 12.79
CA GLY A 46 -6.80 14.42 13.83
C GLY A 46 -7.82 14.76 14.92
N HIS A 47 -8.77 15.66 14.63
CA HIS A 47 -9.89 15.97 15.51
C HIS A 47 -11.00 14.92 15.42
N ASP A 48 -11.20 14.39 14.23
CA ASP A 48 -12.18 13.36 13.91
C ASP A 48 -11.49 12.22 13.15
N GLU A 49 -12.14 11.04 13.11
CA GLU A 49 -11.70 9.93 12.27
C GLU A 49 -12.74 9.59 11.19
N PRO A 50 -12.29 9.23 9.97
CA PRO A 50 -13.20 8.84 8.91
C PRO A 50 -13.88 7.51 9.25
N GLY A 51 -15.20 7.46 9.11
CA GLY A 51 -15.94 6.20 9.17
C GLY A 51 -15.57 5.28 7.99
N ARG A 52 -15.98 4.01 8.06
CA ARG A 52 -15.60 2.96 7.09
C ARG A 52 -15.82 3.37 5.62
N ALA A 53 -16.99 3.90 5.29
CA ALA A 53 -17.32 4.28 3.90
C ALA A 53 -16.40 5.40 3.39
N THR A 54 -16.18 6.44 4.22
CA THR A 54 -15.30 7.55 3.91
C THR A 54 -13.84 7.14 3.81
N LEU A 55 -13.38 6.25 4.70
CA LEU A 55 -12.02 5.71 4.66
C LEU A 55 -11.75 4.98 3.34
N VAL A 56 -12.70 4.15 2.88
CA VAL A 56 -12.62 3.46 1.59
C VAL A 56 -12.62 4.45 0.43
N ALA A 57 -13.47 5.48 0.47
CA ALA A 57 -13.50 6.52 -0.55
C ALA A 57 -12.17 7.30 -0.63
N LEU A 58 -11.58 7.66 0.52
CA LEU A 58 -10.28 8.31 0.60
C LEU A 58 -9.15 7.40 0.08
N ALA A 59 -9.16 6.13 0.47
CA ALA A 59 -8.18 5.14 -0.01
C ALA A 59 -8.23 5.00 -1.53
N THR A 60 -9.45 4.92 -2.08
CA THR A 60 -9.69 4.84 -3.53
C THR A 60 -9.23 6.12 -4.24
N TYR A 61 -9.61 7.30 -3.71
CA TYR A 61 -9.24 8.60 -4.28
C TYR A 61 -7.72 8.79 -4.37
N TYR A 62 -6.99 8.41 -3.32
CA TYR A 62 -5.53 8.52 -3.28
C TYR A 62 -4.80 7.31 -3.89
N ASN A 63 -5.53 6.29 -4.35
CA ASN A 63 -5.00 5.04 -4.88
C ASN A 63 -4.02 4.35 -3.89
N VAL A 64 -4.45 4.19 -2.65
CA VAL A 64 -3.73 3.51 -1.56
C VAL A 64 -4.65 2.49 -0.88
N SER A 65 -4.10 1.58 -0.07
CA SER A 65 -4.92 0.68 0.75
C SER A 65 -5.51 1.40 1.97
N ALA A 66 -6.64 0.90 2.47
CA ALA A 66 -7.19 1.38 3.75
C ALA A 66 -6.21 1.12 4.91
N ASP A 67 -5.47 0.01 4.86
CA ASP A 67 -4.44 -0.33 5.85
C ASP A 67 -3.29 0.69 5.86
N TYR A 68 -2.91 1.19 4.68
CA TYR A 68 -1.98 2.30 4.58
C TYR A 68 -2.60 3.59 5.11
N LEU A 69 -3.90 3.83 5.07
CA LEU A 69 -4.43 5.02 5.74
C LEU A 69 -4.40 4.88 7.26
N THR A 70 -4.71 3.70 7.80
CA THR A 70 -4.90 3.49 9.24
C THR A 70 -3.64 3.14 10.02
N GLY A 71 -2.51 2.87 9.37
CA GLY A 71 -1.31 2.38 10.06
C GLY A 71 -1.19 0.86 10.13
N LEU A 72 -2.16 0.13 9.56
CA LEU A 72 -2.20 -1.33 9.56
C LEU A 72 -1.36 -1.95 8.45
N ASP A 73 -0.83 -1.15 7.52
CA ASP A 73 0.22 -1.60 6.56
C ASP A 73 1.50 -2.05 7.28
N SER A 74 1.72 -1.56 8.50
CA SER A 74 2.82 -1.98 9.38
C SER A 74 2.44 -3.15 10.29
N ALA A 75 1.20 -3.66 10.20
CA ALA A 75 0.81 -4.89 10.87
C ALA A 75 1.59 -6.05 10.22
N VAL A 76 2.76 -6.30 10.79
CA VAL A 76 3.67 -7.43 10.62
C VAL A 76 3.21 -8.41 9.54
N VAL A 77 3.55 -8.10 8.28
CA VAL A 77 3.81 -9.17 7.31
C VAL A 77 4.99 -9.92 7.93
N GLU A 78 4.76 -11.16 8.39
CA GLU A 78 5.66 -11.94 9.27
C GLU A 78 7.10 -12.15 8.75
N ASP A 79 7.45 -11.67 7.56
CA ASP A 79 8.84 -11.48 7.18
C ASP A 79 8.97 -10.35 6.15
N THR A 80 9.60 -9.23 6.55
CA THR A 80 9.98 -8.15 5.61
C THR A 80 11.03 -8.59 4.59
N GLN A 81 11.62 -9.79 4.76
CA GLN A 81 12.47 -10.44 3.77
C GLN A 81 11.68 -11.17 2.67
N ASN A 82 10.37 -11.37 2.82
CA ASN A 82 9.53 -11.99 1.79
C ASN A 82 8.92 -10.95 0.83
N VAL A 83 9.74 -9.99 0.43
CA VAL A 83 9.41 -8.95 -0.56
C VAL A 83 10.46 -9.02 -1.65
N ALA A 84 10.04 -8.99 -2.91
CA ALA A 84 10.98 -9.00 -4.03
C ALA A 84 11.87 -7.75 -3.99
N HIS A 85 13.19 -7.95 -3.96
CA HIS A 85 14.20 -6.89 -3.84
C HIS A 85 14.74 -6.40 -5.18
N ASN A 86 14.47 -7.12 -6.28
CA ASN A 86 14.90 -6.75 -7.64
C ASN A 86 13.92 -7.30 -8.70
N GLU A 87 14.12 -6.90 -9.96
CA GLU A 87 13.27 -7.29 -11.10
C GLU A 87 13.32 -8.81 -11.38
N GLU A 88 14.44 -9.48 -11.08
CA GLU A 88 14.60 -10.91 -11.29
C GLU A 88 13.73 -11.70 -10.30
N GLU A 89 13.68 -11.30 -9.04
CA GLU A 89 12.79 -11.89 -8.02
C GLU A 89 11.31 -11.72 -8.38
N ILE A 90 10.92 -10.57 -8.95
CA ILE A 90 9.56 -10.34 -9.48
C ILE A 90 9.28 -11.29 -10.66
N ALA A 91 10.24 -11.44 -11.58
CA ALA A 91 10.10 -12.32 -12.72
C ALA A 91 9.94 -13.80 -12.31
N LEU A 92 10.66 -14.26 -11.29
CA LEU A 92 10.54 -15.61 -10.74
C LEU A 92 9.10 -15.89 -10.26
N LEU A 93 8.48 -14.94 -9.56
CA LEU A 93 7.08 -15.06 -9.14
C LEU A 93 6.12 -15.14 -10.35
N GLY A 94 6.38 -14.33 -11.38
CA GLY A 94 5.63 -14.36 -12.64
C GLY A 94 5.72 -15.73 -13.34
N ILE A 95 6.93 -16.32 -13.38
CA ILE A 95 7.17 -17.65 -13.93
C ILE A 95 6.44 -18.70 -13.09
N TRP A 96 6.60 -18.68 -11.76
CA TRP A 96 5.97 -19.62 -10.84
C TRP A 96 4.45 -19.73 -11.01
N ARG A 97 3.77 -18.60 -11.18
CA ARG A 97 2.32 -18.53 -11.38
C ARG A 97 1.86 -19.21 -12.68
N ARG A 98 2.72 -19.28 -13.69
CA ARG A 98 2.43 -19.88 -15.01
C ARG A 98 2.72 -21.38 -15.07
N LEU A 99 3.54 -21.90 -14.15
CA LEU A 99 3.86 -23.33 -14.09
C LEU A 99 2.66 -24.15 -13.57
N ASN A 100 2.49 -25.35 -14.11
CA ASN A 100 1.56 -26.35 -13.56
C ASN A 100 2.16 -27.07 -12.33
N GLU A 101 1.39 -27.92 -11.65
CA GLU A 101 1.85 -28.58 -10.41
C GLU A 101 3.12 -29.44 -10.61
N GLU A 102 3.19 -30.19 -11.71
CA GLU A 102 4.34 -31.05 -12.01
C GLU A 102 5.60 -30.23 -12.24
N GLN A 103 5.49 -29.16 -13.04
CA GLN A 103 6.58 -28.24 -13.31
C GLN A 103 7.06 -27.54 -12.04
N ARG A 104 6.15 -27.10 -11.16
CA ARG A 104 6.51 -26.51 -9.86
C ARG A 104 7.30 -27.48 -8.99
N ARG A 105 6.88 -28.75 -8.93
CA ARG A 105 7.59 -29.78 -8.14
C ARG A 105 9.00 -30.00 -8.67
N SER A 106 9.16 -30.19 -9.98
CA SER A 106 10.46 -30.39 -10.62
C SER A 106 11.37 -29.17 -10.45
N TRP A 107 10.83 -27.96 -10.60
CA TRP A 107 11.59 -26.72 -10.42
C TRP A 107 12.06 -26.53 -8.97
N MET A 108 11.21 -26.85 -7.98
CA MET A 108 11.60 -26.83 -6.57
C MET A 108 12.69 -27.86 -6.23
N LEU A 109 12.67 -29.05 -6.83
CA LEU A 109 13.72 -30.05 -6.64
C LEU A 109 15.06 -29.55 -7.18
N LEU A 110 15.06 -28.94 -8.38
CA LEU A 110 16.27 -28.37 -8.98
C LEU A 110 16.83 -27.23 -8.12
N LEU A 111 16.00 -26.25 -7.74
CA LEU A 111 16.43 -25.13 -6.90
C LEU A 111 17.00 -25.58 -5.55
N ARG A 112 16.37 -26.57 -4.90
CA ARG A 112 16.88 -27.14 -3.65
C ARG A 112 18.22 -27.84 -3.83
N SER A 113 18.40 -28.54 -4.95
CA SER A 113 19.67 -29.21 -5.26
C SER A 113 20.82 -28.22 -5.49
N MET A 114 20.54 -27.05 -6.08
CA MET A 114 21.55 -26.02 -6.32
C MET A 114 22.02 -25.38 -5.00
N ILE A 115 21.11 -25.13 -4.06
CA ILE A 115 21.46 -24.55 -2.74
C ILE A 115 22.32 -25.51 -1.90
N GLN A 116 22.13 -26.83 -2.03
CA GLN A 116 22.91 -27.82 -1.27
C GLN A 116 24.34 -28.02 -1.81
N PHE A 117 24.64 -27.59 -3.04
CA PHE A 117 25.97 -27.73 -3.63
C PHE A 117 26.93 -26.59 -3.26
N ASP A 118 26.42 -25.40 -2.94
CA ASP A 118 27.24 -24.23 -2.58
C ASP A 118 27.68 -24.19 -1.10
N ALA A 119 27.31 -25.19 -0.30
CA ALA A 119 27.59 -25.27 1.14
C ALA A 119 28.72 -26.25 1.53
N ALA A 120 29.56 -26.67 0.57
CA ALA A 120 30.72 -27.56 0.76
C ALA A 120 32.02 -26.86 0.33
#